data_AF-A0A8S3Z0T9-F1
#
_entry.id   AF-A0A8S3Z0T9-F1
#
_cell.length_a   1.000
_cell.length_b   1.000
_cell.length_c   1.000
_cell.angle_alpha   90.00
_cell.angle_beta   90.00
_cell.angle_gamma   90.00
#
_symmetry.space_group_name_H-M   'P 1'
#
loop_
_entity.id
_entity.type
_entity.pdbx_description
1 polymer ?
#
loop_
_entity_poly.entity_id
_entity_poly.type
_entity_poly.pdbx_seq_one_letter_code
_entity_poly.pdbx_strand_id
1 'polypeptide(L)'
;IPCRVPAVTSYTLAARGLSTTACLCKNRKSGIPKITQFRTKPLTYEQAQAPFNIYVRKGWLSWNTSNLYGEGRKAETAFEDFLIRKFMFGTWHTNLVSEVVIKRRQNIIVLSFLVSMERLLARQVYFLQGYTEELLTTWLKCPVKVELQTVDSFDDVVFKKI
;
A
#
# COMPACT_ATOMS: atom_id res chain seq x y z
N ILE A 1 -21.24 -62.89 -4.30
CA ILE A 1 -20.06 -63.58 -4.88
C ILE A 1 -19.24 -62.50 -5.59
N PRO A 2 -17.97 -62.28 -5.23
CA PRO A 2 -17.20 -61.12 -5.69
C PRO A 2 -16.57 -61.38 -7.06
N CYS A 3 -16.67 -60.43 -7.99
CA CYS A 3 -15.84 -60.39 -9.19
C CYS A 3 -14.80 -59.28 -9.04
N ARG A 4 -13.54 -59.69 -8.95
CA ARG A 4 -12.34 -58.88 -8.80
C ARG A 4 -11.99 -58.28 -10.17
N VAL A 5 -12.10 -56.96 -10.34
CA VAL A 5 -11.67 -56.25 -11.56
C VAL A 5 -10.21 -55.80 -11.36
N PRO A 6 -9.31 -55.98 -12.36
CA PRO A 6 -7.87 -55.86 -12.15
C PRO A 6 -7.43 -54.40 -12.02
N ALA A 7 -6.30 -54.22 -11.33
CA ALA A 7 -5.63 -52.93 -11.20
C ALA A 7 -5.15 -52.44 -12.57
N VAL A 8 -5.80 -51.41 -13.10
CA VAL A 8 -5.27 -50.63 -14.23
C VAL A 8 -4.35 -49.57 -13.63
N THR A 9 -3.06 -49.74 -13.89
CA THR A 9 -2.03 -48.72 -13.68
C THR A 9 -2.40 -47.45 -14.45
N SER A 10 -3.03 -46.50 -13.76
CA SER A 10 -3.33 -45.19 -14.31
C SER A 10 -2.04 -44.37 -14.34
N TYR A 11 -1.36 -44.34 -15.49
CA TYR A 11 -0.43 -43.26 -15.80
C TYR A 11 -1.22 -41.95 -15.72
N THR A 12 -1.00 -41.16 -14.67
CA THR A 12 -1.62 -39.83 -14.52
C THR A 12 -1.02 -38.90 -15.58
N LEU A 13 -1.65 -38.85 -16.75
CA LEU A 13 -1.44 -37.78 -17.71
C LEU A 13 -1.90 -36.48 -17.02
N ALA A 14 -0.96 -35.67 -16.54
CA ALA A 14 -1.26 -34.38 -15.94
C ALA A 14 -1.76 -33.42 -17.03
N ALA A 15 -3.06 -33.45 -17.32
CA ALA A 15 -3.68 -32.48 -18.18
C ALA A 15 -3.70 -31.12 -17.46
N ARG A 16 -3.00 -30.13 -18.00
CA ARG A 16 -3.11 -28.72 -17.59
C ARG A 16 -4.48 -28.18 -18.00
N GLY A 17 -5.49 -28.40 -17.17
CA GLY A 17 -6.81 -27.79 -17.33
C GLY A 17 -6.90 -26.46 -16.57
N LEU A 18 -7.35 -25.40 -17.24
CA LEU A 18 -7.76 -24.16 -16.57
C LEU A 18 -9.14 -24.39 -15.94
N SER A 19 -9.28 -24.14 -14.64
CA SER A 19 -10.57 -24.19 -13.95
C SER A 19 -11.44 -23.01 -14.38
N THR A 20 -12.46 -23.27 -15.20
CA THR A 20 -13.45 -22.28 -15.68
C THR A 20 -14.69 -22.23 -14.78
N THR A 21 -14.50 -22.14 -13.46
CA THR A 21 -15.65 -21.93 -12.56
C THR A 21 -16.29 -20.56 -12.77
N ALA A 22 -17.62 -20.48 -12.66
CA ALA A 22 -18.36 -19.24 -12.78
C ALA A 22 -17.80 -18.17 -11.84
N CYS A 23 -17.64 -16.94 -12.33
CA CYS A 23 -17.16 -15.78 -11.58
C CYS A 23 -18.15 -15.38 -10.48
N LEU A 24 -18.17 -16.12 -9.37
CA LEU A 24 -18.80 -15.67 -8.14
C LEU A 24 -18.07 -14.40 -7.69
N CYS A 25 -18.78 -13.27 -7.61
CA CYS A 25 -18.31 -11.95 -7.17
C CYS A 25 -17.86 -11.91 -5.68
N LYS A 26 -17.08 -12.89 -5.23
CA LYS A 26 -16.54 -13.02 -3.86
C LYS A 26 -15.56 -11.89 -3.53
N ASN A 27 -14.95 -11.27 -4.54
CA ASN A 27 -14.00 -10.16 -4.41
C ASN A 27 -14.62 -8.79 -4.10
N ARG A 28 -15.89 -8.70 -3.67
CA ARG A 28 -16.51 -7.45 -3.19
C ARG A 28 -15.91 -6.90 -1.89
N LYS A 29 -14.86 -7.54 -1.34
CA LYS A 29 -14.23 -7.20 -0.05
C LYS A 29 -12.78 -6.71 -0.17
N SER A 30 -12.19 -6.69 -1.37
CA SER A 30 -10.82 -6.19 -1.53
C SER A 30 -10.76 -4.69 -1.24
N GLY A 31 -9.84 -4.28 -0.36
CA GLY A 31 -9.68 -2.87 0.04
C GLY A 31 -10.88 -2.25 0.75
N ILE A 32 -11.81 -3.05 1.28
CA ILE A 32 -12.99 -2.56 2.02
C ILE A 32 -12.93 -3.09 3.46
N PRO A 33 -12.84 -2.21 4.46
CA PRO A 33 -12.79 -2.64 5.85
C PRO A 33 -14.15 -3.17 6.30
N LYS A 34 -14.14 -4.27 7.08
CA LYS A 34 -15.36 -4.88 7.63
C LYS A 34 -15.91 -4.04 8.76
N ILE A 35 -17.22 -3.79 8.73
CA ILE A 35 -17.98 -3.08 9.77
C ILE A 35 -17.87 -3.85 11.09
N THR A 36 -17.61 -3.12 12.17
CA THR A 36 -17.63 -3.66 13.53
C THR A 36 -19.02 -3.49 14.14
N GLN A 37 -19.43 -4.40 15.02
CA GLN A 37 -20.77 -4.36 15.62
C GLN A 37 -21.03 -3.04 16.36
N PHE A 38 -20.03 -2.56 17.11
CA PHE A 38 -20.13 -1.37 17.96
C PHE A 38 -19.63 -0.08 17.30
N ARG A 39 -19.30 -0.13 16.00
CA ARG A 39 -18.74 1.01 15.25
C ARG A 39 -17.55 1.69 15.90
N THR A 40 -16.67 0.91 16.50
CA THR A 40 -15.58 1.43 17.35
C THR A 40 -14.31 1.72 16.54
N LYS A 41 -14.16 1.16 15.34
CA LYS A 41 -12.91 1.27 14.59
C LYS A 41 -12.85 2.59 13.82
N PRO A 42 -11.91 3.50 14.15
CA PRO A 42 -11.71 4.71 13.38
C PRO A 42 -11.01 4.40 12.04
N LEU A 43 -11.40 5.12 11.00
CA LEU A 43 -10.79 5.06 9.67
C LEU A 43 -10.42 6.46 9.20
N THR A 44 -9.26 6.56 8.56
CA THR A 44 -8.88 7.75 7.80
C THR A 44 -9.66 7.80 6.49
N TYR A 45 -9.67 8.97 5.85
CA TYR A 45 -10.34 9.18 4.58
C TYR A 45 -9.93 8.14 3.51
N GLU A 46 -8.63 7.88 3.39
CA GLU A 46 -8.09 6.92 2.41
C GLU A 46 -8.51 5.47 2.65
N GLN A 47 -8.67 5.07 3.91
CA GLN A 47 -9.08 3.72 4.32
C GLN A 47 -10.60 3.53 4.24
N ALA A 48 -11.38 4.59 4.49
CA ALA A 48 -12.84 4.53 4.44
C ALA A 48 -13.37 4.34 3.01
N GLN A 49 -12.55 4.65 2.01
CA GLN A 49 -12.98 4.68 0.63
C GLN A 49 -12.64 3.39 -0.14
N ALA A 50 -13.66 2.81 -0.77
CA ALA A 50 -13.51 1.57 -1.52
C ALA A 50 -12.69 1.74 -2.82
N PRO A 51 -12.02 0.68 -3.32
CA PRO A 51 -11.15 0.77 -4.49
C PRO A 51 -11.85 1.22 -5.78
N PHE A 52 -13.12 0.87 -5.98
CA PHE A 52 -13.87 1.28 -7.16
C PHE A 52 -14.19 2.78 -7.20
N ASN A 53 -13.93 3.52 -6.12
CA ASN A 53 -14.07 4.97 -6.08
C ASN A 53 -12.73 5.72 -6.22
N ILE A 54 -11.65 5.02 -6.58
CA ILE A 54 -10.41 5.66 -7.03
C ILE A 54 -10.74 6.53 -8.25
N TYR A 55 -10.07 7.68 -8.35
CA TYR A 55 -10.32 8.77 -9.29
C TYR A 55 -11.56 9.64 -8.99
N VAL A 56 -12.62 9.09 -8.41
CA VAL A 56 -13.87 9.85 -8.15
C VAL A 56 -13.86 10.55 -6.80
N ARG A 57 -13.60 9.83 -5.69
CA ARG A 57 -13.45 10.48 -4.37
C ARG A 57 -12.06 10.36 -3.76
N LYS A 58 -11.28 9.34 -4.12
CA LYS A 58 -9.87 9.23 -3.69
C LYS A 58 -8.93 9.31 -4.89
N GLY A 59 -7.78 9.95 -4.70
CA GLY A 59 -6.74 10.05 -5.71
C GLY A 59 -5.80 8.83 -5.70
N TRP A 60 -4.64 9.00 -6.34
CA TRP A 60 -3.54 8.04 -6.27
C TRP A 60 -2.52 8.45 -5.21
N LEU A 61 -1.94 7.44 -4.54
CA LEU A 61 -0.90 7.64 -3.52
C LEU A 61 0.51 7.62 -4.12
N SER A 62 0.66 7.24 -5.38
CA SER A 62 1.92 7.36 -6.13
C SER A 62 1.63 8.08 -7.43
N TRP A 63 2.34 9.17 -7.66
CA TRP A 63 2.29 9.97 -8.88
C TRP A 63 3.61 9.83 -9.62
N ASN A 64 3.55 9.21 -10.80
CA ASN A 64 4.69 8.98 -11.69
C ASN A 64 4.23 8.92 -13.15
N THR A 65 5.17 8.93 -14.08
CA THR A 65 4.90 8.78 -15.52
C THR A 65 4.97 7.35 -16.00
N SER A 66 5.53 6.41 -15.22
CA SER A 66 5.88 5.08 -15.71
C SER A 66 4.68 4.27 -16.20
N ASN A 67 3.49 4.51 -15.67
CA ASN A 67 2.26 3.83 -16.09
C ASN A 67 1.63 4.38 -17.40
N LEU A 68 2.17 5.44 -17.98
CA LEU A 68 1.68 5.97 -19.25
C LEU A 68 1.90 4.97 -20.40
N TYR A 69 1.18 5.19 -21.49
CA TYR A 69 1.34 4.40 -22.71
C TYR A 69 2.71 4.68 -23.34
N GLY A 70 3.44 3.62 -23.68
CA GLY A 70 4.80 3.72 -24.27
C GLY A 70 5.96 3.79 -23.26
N GLU A 71 5.67 3.87 -21.96
CA GLU A 71 6.70 3.94 -20.91
C GLU A 71 7.17 2.54 -20.44
N GLY A 72 8.47 2.40 -20.18
CA GLY A 72 9.11 1.10 -19.92
C GLY A 72 9.37 0.75 -18.45
N ARG A 73 9.56 1.76 -17.57
CA ARG A 73 10.07 1.56 -16.19
C ARG A 73 9.00 1.17 -15.16
N LYS A 74 7.89 0.55 -15.58
CA LYS A 74 6.72 0.25 -14.72
C LYS A 74 7.08 -0.62 -13.51
N ALA A 75 7.80 -1.72 -13.75
CA ALA A 75 8.14 -2.69 -12.72
C ALA A 75 9.12 -2.13 -11.68
N GLU A 76 10.17 -1.44 -12.14
CA GLU A 76 11.19 -0.83 -11.26
C GLU A 76 10.57 0.25 -10.36
N THR A 77 9.77 1.16 -10.93
CA THR A 77 9.08 2.20 -10.15
C THR A 77 8.12 1.60 -9.11
N ALA A 78 7.41 0.54 -9.46
CA ALA A 78 6.51 -0.14 -8.51
C ALA A 78 7.29 -0.82 -7.37
N PHE A 79 8.45 -1.42 -7.66
CA PHE A 79 9.30 -2.03 -6.65
C PHE A 79 9.91 -0.98 -5.71
N GLU A 80 10.42 0.12 -6.26
CA GLU A 80 10.91 1.27 -5.48
C GLU A 80 9.82 1.81 -4.55
N ASP A 81 8.60 2.00 -5.06
CA ASP A 81 7.46 2.47 -4.25
C ASP A 81 7.09 1.53 -3.13
N PHE A 82 7.09 0.22 -3.41
CA PHE A 82 6.82 -0.78 -2.40
C PHE A 82 7.88 -0.75 -1.30
N LEU A 83 9.14 -0.66 -1.67
CA LEU A 83 10.24 -0.58 -0.71
C LEU A 83 10.16 0.71 0.13
N ILE A 84 9.98 1.87 -0.50
CA ILE A 84 9.83 3.14 0.21
C ILE A 84 8.71 3.03 1.25
N ARG A 85 7.55 2.47 0.87
CA ARG A 85 6.43 2.29 1.82
C ARG A 85 6.79 1.38 2.99
N LYS A 86 7.50 0.28 2.74
CA LYS A 86 7.94 -0.64 3.81
C LYS A 86 8.99 -0.01 4.71
N PHE A 87 9.94 0.71 4.13
CA PHE A 87 10.95 1.46 4.85
C PHE A 87 10.31 2.52 5.75
N MET A 88 9.43 3.35 5.20
CA MET A 88 8.72 4.39 5.95
C MET A 88 7.87 3.84 7.09
N PHE A 89 7.19 2.71 6.88
CA PHE A 89 6.41 2.05 7.94
C PHE A 89 7.29 1.51 9.06
N GLY A 90 8.52 1.08 8.74
CA GLY A 90 9.50 0.61 9.74
C GLY A 90 10.17 1.75 10.51
N THR A 91 10.57 2.82 9.81
CA THR A 91 11.27 3.96 10.42
C THR A 91 10.33 4.85 11.22
N TRP A 92 9.20 5.23 10.65
CA TRP A 92 8.17 6.07 11.28
C TRP A 92 7.09 5.21 11.96
N HIS A 93 7.52 4.26 12.79
CA HIS A 93 6.62 3.34 13.49
C HIS A 93 5.65 4.10 14.40
N THR A 94 4.36 3.75 14.37
CA THR A 94 3.27 4.30 15.21
C THR A 94 2.96 5.80 15.08
N ASN A 95 3.86 6.61 14.51
CA ASN A 95 3.68 8.06 14.37
C ASN A 95 3.10 8.47 13.01
N LEU A 96 3.09 7.54 12.05
CA LEU A 96 2.55 7.77 10.71
C LEU A 96 1.02 7.61 10.74
N VAL A 97 0.32 8.73 10.59
CA VAL A 97 -1.15 8.80 10.71
C VAL A 97 -1.85 8.46 9.39
N SER A 98 -1.29 8.92 8.27
CA SER A 98 -1.82 8.70 6.94
C SER A 98 -0.87 7.87 6.08
N GLU A 99 -1.39 7.18 5.07
CA GLU A 99 -0.55 6.50 4.08
C GLU A 99 0.40 7.48 3.37
N VAL A 100 1.61 7.02 3.04
CA VAL A 100 2.63 7.86 2.37
C VAL A 100 2.20 8.15 0.94
N VAL A 101 2.23 9.43 0.58
CA VAL A 101 2.05 9.92 -0.79
C VAL A 101 3.43 10.12 -1.43
N ILE A 102 3.67 9.43 -2.54
CA ILE A 102 4.94 9.48 -3.27
C ILE A 102 4.71 10.29 -4.55
N LYS A 103 5.49 11.35 -4.75
CA LYS A 103 5.42 12.18 -5.95
C LYS A 103 6.79 12.13 -6.63
N ARG A 104 6.84 11.64 -7.87
CA ARG A 104 8.05 11.70 -8.69
C ARG A 104 7.97 12.88 -9.65
N ARG A 105 8.95 13.77 -9.57
CA ARG A 105 9.12 14.91 -10.47
C ARG A 105 10.52 14.85 -11.06
N GLN A 106 10.60 14.43 -12.33
CA GLN A 106 11.88 14.09 -12.95
C GLN A 106 12.69 13.13 -12.06
N ASN A 107 13.93 13.48 -11.72
CA ASN A 107 14.81 12.70 -10.85
C ASN A 107 14.55 12.90 -9.35
N ILE A 108 13.63 13.79 -8.96
CA ILE A 108 13.36 14.08 -7.54
C ILE A 108 12.17 13.23 -7.07
N ILE A 109 12.34 12.56 -5.94
CA ILE A 109 11.26 11.86 -5.25
C ILE A 109 10.85 12.69 -4.03
N VAL A 110 9.61 13.16 -4.01
CA VAL A 110 9.04 13.87 -2.87
C VAL A 110 8.12 12.92 -2.10
N LEU A 111 8.43 12.70 -0.84
CA LEU A 111 7.62 11.90 0.09
C LEU A 111 6.77 12.85 0.93
N SER A 112 5.45 12.73 0.84
CA SER A 112 4.51 13.53 1.65
C SER A 112 3.70 12.62 2.58
N PHE A 113 3.64 12.94 3.87
CA PHE A 113 2.86 12.18 4.85
C PHE A 113 2.51 13.00 6.10
N LEU A 114 1.50 12.53 6.83
CA LEU A 114 1.09 13.10 8.12
C LEU A 114 1.75 12.37 9.29
N VAL A 115 2.29 13.15 10.22
CA VAL A 115 2.97 12.67 11.44
C VAL A 115 2.21 13.16 12.67
N SER A 116 1.91 12.24 13.59
CA SER A 116 1.42 12.58 14.92
C SER A 116 2.57 13.01 15.82
N MET A 117 2.39 14.12 16.52
CA MET A 117 3.33 14.65 17.51
C MET A 117 3.09 14.14 18.93
N GLU A 118 2.15 13.20 19.15
CA GLU A 118 1.82 12.69 20.50
C GLU A 118 3.01 12.04 21.21
N ARG A 119 3.87 11.34 20.46
CA ARG A 119 4.94 10.48 21.02
C ARG A 119 6.35 10.94 20.69
N LEU A 120 6.52 11.85 19.73
CA LEU A 120 7.83 12.28 19.26
C LEU A 120 8.12 13.72 19.63
N LEU A 121 9.37 13.97 20.03
CA LEU A 121 9.90 15.32 20.18
C LEU A 121 10.29 15.88 18.81
N ALA A 122 10.17 17.19 18.61
CA ALA A 122 10.54 17.84 17.35
C ALA A 122 11.98 17.50 16.91
N ARG A 123 12.93 17.40 17.84
CA ARG A 123 14.31 17.00 17.56
C ARG A 123 14.42 15.62 16.92
N GLN A 124 13.62 14.66 17.37
CA GLN A 124 13.61 13.29 16.82
C GLN A 124 12.99 13.28 15.41
N VAL A 125 11.97 14.11 15.18
CA VAL A 125 11.35 14.26 13.86
C VAL A 125 12.36 14.82 12.85
N TYR A 126 13.09 15.89 13.19
CA TYR A 126 14.13 16.44 12.32
C TYR A 126 15.28 15.44 12.08
N PHE A 127 15.66 14.67 13.10
CA PHE A 127 16.66 13.61 12.94
C PHE A 127 16.19 12.53 11.97
N LEU A 128 14.97 12.02 12.16
CA LEU A 128 14.39 10.99 11.28
C LEU A 128 14.20 11.51 9.87
N GLN A 129 13.79 12.78 9.70
CA GLN A 129 13.67 13.42 8.40
C GLN A 129 15.01 13.36 7.65
N GLY A 130 16.09 13.90 8.24
CA GLY A 130 17.42 13.87 7.62
C GLY A 130 17.94 12.44 7.39
N TYR A 131 17.72 11.53 8.35
CA TYR A 131 18.06 10.12 8.20
C TYR A 131 17.37 9.48 6.98
N THR A 132 16.07 9.73 6.80
CA THR A 132 15.33 9.19 5.66
C THR A 132 15.75 9.80 4.32
N GLU A 133 16.02 11.11 4.27
CA GLU A 133 16.48 11.78 3.06
C GLU A 133 17.84 11.25 2.61
N GLU A 134 18.82 11.18 3.51
CA GLU A 134 20.18 10.74 3.20
C GLU A 134 20.25 9.26 2.82
N LEU A 135 19.57 8.38 3.58
CA LEU A 135 19.59 6.95 3.31
C LEU A 135 18.93 6.63 1.96
N LEU A 136 17.74 7.17 1.71
CA LEU A 136 17.02 6.90 0.46
C LEU A 136 17.72 7.54 -0.74
N THR A 137 18.33 8.72 -0.58
CA THR A 137 19.12 9.35 -1.64
C THR A 137 20.33 8.50 -2.01
N THR A 138 21.03 7.96 -1.00
CA THR A 138 22.21 7.10 -1.20
C THR A 138 21.83 5.76 -1.86
N TRP A 139 20.67 5.20 -1.50
CA TRP A 139 20.21 3.90 -1.98
C TRP A 139 19.62 3.96 -3.39
N LEU A 140 18.70 4.90 -3.65
CA LEU A 140 18.01 5.06 -4.94
C LEU A 140 18.84 5.82 -5.98
N LYS A 141 19.96 6.45 -5.58
CA LYS A 141 20.79 7.32 -6.43
C LYS A 141 20.03 8.50 -7.04
N CYS A 142 18.99 8.96 -6.33
CA CYS A 142 18.17 10.09 -6.72
C CYS A 142 17.91 10.99 -5.50
N PRO A 143 17.84 12.32 -5.65
CA PRO A 143 17.52 13.21 -4.54
C PRO A 143 16.11 12.93 -4.00
N VAL A 144 16.03 12.62 -2.71
CA VAL A 144 14.76 12.41 -2.00
C VAL A 144 14.50 13.58 -1.06
N LYS A 145 13.31 14.16 -1.16
CA LYS A 145 12.84 15.24 -0.30
C LYS A 145 11.66 14.77 0.54
N VAL A 146 11.71 15.01 1.85
CA VAL A 146 10.62 14.65 2.77
C VAL A 146 9.83 15.91 3.12
N GLU A 147 8.52 15.85 2.85
CA GLU A 147 7.54 16.87 3.20
C GLU A 147 6.57 16.30 4.23
N LEU A 148 6.88 16.53 5.51
CA LEU A 148 6.02 16.11 6.61
C LEU A 148 5.07 17.23 7.00
N GLN A 149 3.85 16.86 7.37
CA GLN A 149 2.89 17.75 8.02
C GLN A 149 2.47 17.15 9.35
N THR A 150 2.44 17.99 10.38
CA THR A 150 2.21 17.57 11.76
C THR A 150 0.74 17.64 12.12
N VAL A 151 0.27 16.68 12.89
CA VAL A 151 -1.06 16.66 13.49
C VAL A 151 -0.90 16.41 14.98
N ASP A 152 -1.73 17.06 15.79
CA ASP A 152 -1.67 16.94 17.24
C ASP A 152 -2.09 15.54 17.69
N SER A 153 -3.21 15.03 17.17
CA SER A 153 -3.71 13.70 17.53
C SER A 153 -4.14 12.84 16.34
N PHE A 154 -4.23 11.52 16.53
CA PHE A 154 -4.80 10.64 15.50
C PHE A 154 -6.30 10.91 15.26
N ASP A 155 -7.01 11.33 16.31
CA ASP A 155 -8.45 11.58 16.28
C ASP A 155 -8.84 12.69 15.29
N ASP A 156 -7.95 13.66 15.06
CA ASP A 156 -8.16 14.77 14.12
C ASP A 156 -8.22 14.32 12.65
N VAL A 157 -7.64 13.15 12.32
CA VAL A 157 -7.61 12.59 10.95
C VAL A 157 -8.70 11.54 10.75
N VAL A 158 -9.49 11.24 11.78
CA VAL A 158 -10.57 10.26 11.69
C VAL A 158 -11.72 10.81 10.86
N PHE A 159 -11.98 10.17 9.73
CA PHE A 159 -13.07 10.55 8.84
C PHE A 159 -14.38 9.85 9.20
N LYS A 160 -14.30 8.54 9.51
CA LYS A 160 -15.49 7.72 9.80
C LYS A 160 -15.15 6.61 10.79
N LYS A 161 -16.08 6.31 11.70
CA LYS A 161 -16.02 5.13 12.57
C LYS A 161 -16.92 4.03 12.02
N ILE A 162 -16.40 2.81 11.93
CA ILE A 162 -17.09 1.63 11.38
C ILE A 162 -17.13 0.45 12.33
#